data_AF-A0A941GDF4-F1
#
_entry.id   AF-A0A941GDF4-F1
#
_cell.length_a   1.000
_cell.length_b   1.000
_cell.length_c   1.000
_cell.angle_alpha   90.00
_cell.angle_beta   90.00
_cell.angle_gamma   90.00
#
_symmetry.space_group_name_H-M   'P 1'
#
loop_
_entity.id
_entity.type
_entity.pdbx_description
1 polymer ?
#
loop_
_entity_poly.entity_id
_entity_poly.type
_entity_poly.pdbx_seq_one_letter_code
_entity_poly.pdbx_strand_id
1 'polypeptide(L)'
;MIQEFNPYPKSKQLAGHQKDKDTPNFKLQKPRKKRKTKVNKNIEMFHNRKIPHWKKRGEVNRKTANETLRFYGEACAICGNPNYQLHHITHKGYGIGGRGVWRNLVPLCESHHTGAEGVHTNKIFDQFWKDKHEKLFGPHYYKDAWDLWMEGHIENPTQELYEKFMKQEEDRCQKIIGLSGKSK
;
A
#
# COMPACT_ATOMS: atom_id res chain seq x y z
N MET A 1 76.35 -48.33 -24.24
CA MET A 1 76.39 -47.32 -23.17
C MET A 1 75.01 -47.29 -22.53
N ILE A 2 74.85 -47.90 -21.36
CA ILE A 2 73.58 -47.94 -20.62
C ILE A 2 73.59 -46.69 -19.74
N GLN A 3 72.67 -45.75 -19.98
CA GLN A 3 72.49 -44.58 -19.11
C GLN A 3 71.97 -45.06 -17.75
N GLU A 4 72.77 -44.85 -16.70
CA GLU A 4 72.37 -45.12 -15.32
C GLU A 4 71.17 -44.26 -14.94
N PHE A 5 70.05 -44.92 -14.62
CA PHE A 5 68.87 -44.29 -14.05
C PHE A 5 69.21 -43.78 -12.65
N ASN A 6 69.33 -42.46 -12.50
CA ASN A 6 69.68 -41.83 -11.24
C ASN A 6 68.44 -41.12 -10.66
N PRO A 7 67.56 -41.83 -9.92
CA PRO A 7 66.34 -41.25 -9.38
C PRO A 7 66.67 -40.22 -8.32
N TYR A 8 66.04 -39.05 -8.44
CA TYR A 8 66.23 -37.92 -7.53
C TYR A 8 66.00 -38.35 -6.06
N PRO A 9 66.85 -37.91 -5.10
CA PRO A 9 66.72 -38.32 -3.71
C PRO A 9 65.34 -37.93 -3.14
N LYS A 10 64.70 -38.88 -2.44
CA LYS A 10 63.32 -38.77 -1.91
C LYS A 10 63.11 -37.52 -1.04
N SER A 11 64.16 -37.06 -0.35
CA SER A 11 64.14 -35.80 0.42
C SER A 11 63.89 -34.57 -0.45
N LYS A 12 64.47 -34.52 -1.66
CA LYS A 12 64.26 -33.42 -2.60
C LYS A 12 62.92 -33.51 -3.35
N GLN A 13 62.33 -34.70 -3.48
CA GLN A 13 60.97 -34.86 -4.01
C GLN A 13 59.89 -34.36 -3.04
N LEU A 14 60.14 -34.47 -1.72
CA LEU A 14 59.20 -34.07 -0.67
C LEU A 14 59.34 -32.59 -0.25
N ALA A 15 60.38 -31.89 -0.71
CA ALA A 15 60.69 -30.50 -0.31
C ALA A 15 59.61 -29.46 -0.69
N GLY A 16 58.68 -29.79 -1.59
CA GLY A 16 57.55 -28.93 -1.98
C GLY A 16 56.19 -29.32 -1.37
N HIS A 17 56.12 -30.40 -0.58
CA HIS A 17 54.87 -31.00 -0.11
C HIS A 17 54.55 -30.78 1.37
N GLN A 18 55.00 -29.67 1.95
CA GLN A 18 54.46 -29.16 3.21
C GLN A 18 53.67 -27.88 2.95
N LYS A 19 52.52 -28.02 2.29
CA LYS A 19 51.44 -27.07 2.55
C LYS A 19 50.82 -27.53 3.86
N ASP A 20 50.86 -26.68 4.87
CA ASP A 20 49.99 -26.83 6.03
C ASP A 20 48.61 -27.17 5.51
N LYS A 21 48.04 -28.30 5.95
CA LYS A 21 46.70 -28.68 5.55
C LYS A 21 45.81 -27.49 5.91
N ASP A 22 45.18 -26.87 4.92
CA ASP A 22 44.09 -25.91 5.12
C ASP A 22 42.96 -26.66 5.84
N THR A 23 43.08 -26.85 7.15
CA THR A 23 41.97 -27.24 7.99
C THR A 23 41.04 -26.04 8.00
N PRO A 24 39.82 -26.15 7.43
CA PRO A 24 38.90 -25.02 7.42
C PRO A 24 38.65 -24.62 8.87
N ASN A 25 39.07 -23.41 9.21
CA ASN A 25 38.97 -22.88 10.57
C ASN A 25 37.48 -22.71 10.90
N PHE A 26 36.88 -23.73 11.52
CA PHE A 26 35.44 -23.78 11.79
C PHE A 26 35.13 -22.76 12.89
N LYS A 27 34.81 -21.52 12.48
CA LYS A 27 34.35 -20.48 13.38
C LYS A 27 32.98 -20.90 13.92
N LEU A 28 32.92 -21.37 15.17
CA LEU A 28 31.68 -21.58 15.90
C LEU A 28 30.83 -20.30 15.82
N GLN A 29 29.74 -20.32 15.04
CA GLN A 29 28.82 -19.19 14.97
C GLN A 29 28.18 -19.00 16.34
N LYS A 30 28.51 -17.90 17.00
CA LYS A 30 27.84 -17.51 18.25
C LYS A 30 26.33 -17.42 17.98
N PRO A 31 25.46 -18.01 18.82
CA PRO A 31 24.03 -17.96 18.63
C PRO A 31 23.58 -16.50 18.54
N ARG A 32 22.92 -16.14 17.44
CA ARG A 32 22.41 -14.78 17.23
C ARG A 32 21.47 -14.44 18.37
N LYS A 33 21.84 -13.46 19.21
CA LYS A 33 20.95 -12.93 20.26
C LYS A 33 19.63 -12.54 19.58
N LYS A 34 18.52 -13.16 19.99
CA LYS A 34 17.18 -12.79 19.49
C LYS A 34 17.00 -11.29 19.77
N ARG A 35 16.88 -10.47 18.72
CA ARG A 35 16.62 -9.03 18.88
C ARG A 35 15.33 -8.91 19.68
N LYS A 36 15.37 -8.16 20.80
CA LYS A 36 14.15 -7.80 21.54
C LYS A 36 13.16 -7.20 20.54
N THR A 37 11.92 -7.67 20.56
CA THR A 37 10.84 -7.14 19.72
C THR A 37 10.73 -5.65 20.00
N LYS A 38 10.89 -4.81 18.96
CA LYS A 38 10.73 -3.36 19.12
C LYS A 38 9.28 -3.10 19.53
N VAL A 39 9.06 -2.72 20.79
CA VAL A 39 7.75 -2.29 21.26
C VAL A 39 7.44 -0.97 20.56
N ASN A 40 6.37 -0.94 19.77
CA ASN A 40 5.95 0.25 19.04
C ASN A 40 5.34 1.25 20.04
N LYS A 41 6.07 2.33 20.34
CA LYS A 41 5.69 3.34 21.35
C LYS A 41 4.61 4.32 20.88
N ASN A 42 4.26 4.29 19.59
CA ASN A 42 3.34 5.25 18.99
C ASN A 42 1.94 4.61 18.84
N ILE A 43 1.35 4.20 19.96
CA ILE A 43 -0.05 3.77 19.98
C ILE A 43 -0.90 5.01 20.24
N GLU A 44 -1.52 5.54 19.20
CA GLU A 44 -2.50 6.63 19.36
C GLU A 44 -3.80 6.05 19.96
N MET A 45 -4.26 6.71 21.02
CA MET A 45 -5.52 6.40 21.69
C MET A 45 -6.46 7.60 21.55
N PHE A 46 -7.73 7.34 21.28
CA PHE A 46 -8.79 8.34 21.22
C PHE A 46 -10.00 7.82 22.01
N HIS A 47 -10.51 8.61 22.96
CA HIS A 47 -11.52 8.21 23.95
C HIS A 47 -11.30 6.78 24.50
N ASN A 48 -10.10 6.51 25.01
CA ASN A 48 -9.70 5.21 25.56
C ASN A 48 -9.76 4.02 24.59
N ARG A 49 -9.92 4.26 23.28
CA ARG A 49 -9.85 3.23 22.25
C ARG A 49 -8.56 3.35 21.46
N LYS A 50 -7.96 2.21 21.14
CA LYS A 50 -6.75 2.15 20.30
C LYS A 50 -7.11 2.39 18.84
N ILE A 51 -6.55 3.43 18.25
CA ILE A 51 -6.75 3.71 16.82
C ILE A 51 -5.99 2.65 16.00
N PRO A 52 -6.61 2.05 14.99
CA PRO A 52 -5.91 1.14 14.09
C PRO A 52 -4.76 1.85 13.39
N HIS A 53 -3.64 1.13 13.23
CA HIS A 53 -2.46 1.69 12.57
C HIS A 53 -2.80 2.16 11.14
N TRP A 54 -2.30 3.33 10.75
CA TRP A 54 -2.61 3.96 9.45
C TRP A 54 -2.41 3.03 8.25
N LYS A 55 -1.41 2.13 8.29
CA LYS A 55 -1.20 1.12 7.24
C LYS A 55 -2.42 0.22 7.00
N LYS A 56 -3.08 -0.20 8.09
CA LYS A 56 -4.29 -1.04 8.06
C LYS A 56 -5.50 -0.24 7.59
N ARG A 57 -5.59 1.03 7.97
CA ARG A 57 -6.69 1.94 7.55
C ARG A 57 -6.59 2.33 6.07
N GLY A 58 -5.37 2.44 5.54
CA GLY A 58 -5.11 2.68 4.12
C GLY A 58 -5.00 1.41 3.26
N GLU A 59 -5.35 0.25 3.78
CA GLU A 59 -5.33 -1.01 3.03
C GLU A 59 -6.67 -1.24 2.34
N VAL A 60 -6.63 -1.65 1.06
CA VAL A 60 -7.83 -2.01 0.31
C VAL A 60 -8.09 -3.49 0.53
N ASN A 61 -9.11 -3.81 1.31
CA ASN A 61 -9.54 -5.20 1.49
C ASN A 61 -10.42 -5.65 0.32
N ARG A 62 -10.65 -6.97 0.20
CA ARG A 62 -11.46 -7.55 -0.88
C ARG A 62 -12.90 -7.01 -0.93
N LYS A 63 -13.53 -6.75 0.23
CA LYS A 63 -14.90 -6.19 0.28
C LYS A 63 -14.92 -4.77 -0.31
N THR A 64 -13.96 -3.93 0.07
CA THR A 64 -13.79 -2.58 -0.47
C THR A 64 -13.53 -2.61 -1.97
N ALA A 65 -12.65 -3.52 -2.43
CA ALA A 65 -12.35 -3.69 -3.84
C ALA A 65 -13.62 -4.05 -4.62
N ASN A 66 -14.35 -5.08 -4.19
CA ASN A 66 -15.59 -5.51 -4.83
C ASN A 66 -16.65 -4.41 -4.88
N GLU A 67 -16.78 -3.61 -3.81
CA GLU A 67 -17.72 -2.48 -3.81
C GLU A 67 -17.34 -1.39 -4.82
N THR A 68 -16.04 -1.11 -4.95
CA THR A 68 -15.52 -0.19 -5.97
C THR A 68 -15.86 -0.68 -7.38
N LEU A 69 -15.69 -1.98 -7.62
CA LEU A 69 -15.97 -2.61 -8.92
C LEU A 69 -17.47 -2.74 -9.21
N ARG A 70 -18.32 -2.87 -8.19
CA ARG A 70 -19.78 -2.78 -8.38
C ARG A 70 -20.20 -1.39 -8.87
N PHE A 71 -19.52 -0.35 -8.41
CA PHE A 71 -19.81 1.03 -8.81
C PHE A 71 -19.26 1.36 -10.21
N TYR A 72 -18.01 0.99 -10.50
CA TYR A 72 -17.33 1.37 -11.75
C TYR A 72 -17.39 0.32 -12.87
N GLY A 73 -17.63 -0.95 -12.54
CA GLY A 73 -17.37 -2.11 -13.38
C GLY A 73 -15.96 -2.68 -13.22
N GLU A 74 -15.73 -3.86 -13.78
CA GLU A 74 -14.45 -4.57 -13.74
C GLU A 74 -13.49 -4.12 -14.87
N ALA A 75 -13.34 -2.81 -15.03
CA ALA A 75 -12.51 -2.22 -16.07
C ALA A 75 -12.03 -0.82 -15.68
N CYS A 76 -11.06 -0.29 -16.42
CA CYS A 76 -10.60 1.07 -16.25
C CYS A 76 -11.75 2.08 -16.44
N ALA A 77 -11.96 2.95 -15.46
CA ALA A 77 -13.05 3.92 -15.44
C ALA A 77 -12.94 5.05 -16.50
N ILE A 78 -11.83 5.09 -17.27
CA ILE A 78 -11.63 6.02 -18.37
C ILE A 78 -11.84 5.35 -19.73
N CYS A 79 -11.13 4.25 -19.99
CA CYS A 79 -11.08 3.64 -21.32
C CYS A 79 -11.67 2.23 -21.41
N GLY A 80 -12.17 1.66 -20.32
CA GLY A 80 -12.77 0.32 -20.32
C GLY A 80 -11.78 -0.84 -20.46
N ASN A 81 -10.46 -0.60 -20.36
CA ASN A 81 -9.48 -1.68 -20.38
C ASN A 81 -9.67 -2.64 -19.18
N PRO A 82 -9.78 -3.96 -19.38
CA PRO A 82 -10.00 -4.94 -18.31
C PRO A 82 -8.77 -5.11 -17.39
N ASN A 83 -7.57 -4.72 -17.83
CA ASN A 83 -6.38 -4.74 -16.99
C ASN A 83 -6.29 -3.43 -16.20
N TYR A 84 -6.71 -3.46 -14.92
CA TYR A 84 -6.75 -2.30 -14.04
C TYR A 84 -6.08 -2.54 -12.68
N GLN A 85 -5.78 -1.44 -12.01
CA GLN A 85 -5.35 -1.36 -10.62
C GLN A 85 -6.27 -0.40 -9.88
N LEU A 86 -6.57 -0.68 -8.61
CA LEU A 86 -7.36 0.23 -7.77
C LEU A 86 -6.46 1.34 -7.24
N HIS A 87 -6.68 2.55 -7.74
CA HIS A 87 -5.95 3.75 -7.37
C HIS A 87 -6.65 4.49 -6.23
N HIS A 88 -5.89 4.94 -5.23
CA HIS A 88 -6.37 5.84 -4.18
C HIS A 88 -6.39 7.29 -4.67
N ILE A 89 -7.57 7.86 -4.86
CA ILE A 89 -7.76 9.23 -5.38
C ILE A 89 -7.16 10.26 -4.42
N THR A 90 -7.53 10.19 -3.14
CA THR A 90 -6.71 10.83 -2.11
C THR A 90 -5.59 9.87 -1.77
N HIS A 91 -4.38 10.25 -2.14
CA HIS A 91 -3.19 9.43 -2.01
C HIS A 91 -3.02 8.84 -0.61
N LYS A 92 -2.57 7.59 -0.57
CA LYS A 92 -2.15 6.92 0.65
C LYS A 92 -0.87 7.59 1.18
N GLY A 93 -0.99 8.27 2.32
CA GLY A 93 0.10 8.99 2.99
C GLY A 93 0.38 8.43 4.38
N TYR A 94 1.56 8.75 4.92
CA TYR A 94 1.88 8.48 6.32
C TYR A 94 0.97 9.31 7.22
N GLY A 95 0.09 8.65 7.98
CA GLY A 95 -0.82 9.30 8.94
C GLY A 95 -2.05 9.97 8.30
N ILE A 96 -1.83 11.00 7.46
CA ILE A 96 -2.84 11.99 7.03
C ILE A 96 -3.47 11.66 5.66
N GLY A 97 -2.98 10.64 4.95
CA GLY A 97 -3.50 10.34 3.60
C GLY A 97 -4.84 9.62 3.56
N GLY A 98 -5.36 9.45 2.35
CA GLY A 98 -6.66 8.84 2.09
C GLY A 98 -6.73 7.38 2.53
N ARG A 99 -7.92 6.97 2.97
CA ARG A 99 -8.17 5.64 3.52
C ARG A 99 -8.53 4.63 2.44
N GLY A 100 -8.43 3.35 2.79
CA GLY A 100 -8.81 2.21 1.94
C GLY A 100 -10.33 1.99 1.93
N VAL A 101 -11.09 3.06 1.68
CA VAL A 101 -12.56 3.03 1.55
C VAL A 101 -12.93 3.08 0.06
N TRP A 102 -14.03 2.45 -0.31
CA TRP A 102 -14.37 2.24 -1.73
C TRP A 102 -14.64 3.56 -2.45
N ARG A 103 -15.20 4.54 -1.74
CA ARG A 103 -15.42 5.91 -2.22
C ARG A 103 -14.12 6.67 -2.50
N ASN A 104 -12.97 6.19 -2.04
CA ASN A 104 -11.65 6.79 -2.34
C ASN A 104 -10.91 6.05 -3.47
N LEU A 105 -11.55 5.06 -4.09
CA LEU A 105 -10.90 4.19 -5.07
C LEU A 105 -11.50 4.38 -6.45
N VAL A 106 -10.66 4.18 -7.45
CA VAL A 106 -11.05 4.11 -8.86
C VAL A 106 -10.22 3.06 -9.58
N PRO A 107 -10.81 2.20 -10.43
CA PRO A 107 -10.04 1.28 -11.27
C PRO A 107 -9.43 2.03 -12.46
N LEU A 108 -8.10 1.98 -12.58
CA LEU A 108 -7.35 2.60 -13.69
C LEU A 108 -6.38 1.59 -14.31
N CYS A 109 -6.30 1.55 -15.65
CA CYS A 109 -5.26 0.77 -16.32
C CYS A 109 -3.89 1.44 -16.17
N GLU A 110 -2.82 0.73 -16.47
CA GLU A 110 -1.44 1.23 -16.33
C GLU A 110 -1.22 2.59 -16.99
N SER A 111 -1.76 2.79 -18.21
CA SER A 111 -1.66 4.07 -18.93
C SER A 111 -2.30 5.23 -18.17
N HIS A 112 -3.49 5.04 -17.60
CA HIS A 112 -4.19 6.08 -16.83
C HIS A 112 -3.77 6.13 -15.35
N HIS A 113 -3.07 5.12 -14.84
CA HIS A 113 -2.60 5.09 -13.47
C HIS A 113 -1.21 5.73 -13.35
N THR A 114 -0.22 5.20 -14.07
CA THR A 114 1.20 5.55 -13.95
C THR A 114 1.85 5.93 -15.29
N GLY A 115 1.11 5.87 -16.40
CA GLY A 115 1.60 6.30 -17.71
C GLY A 115 1.87 7.81 -17.78
N ALA A 116 2.35 8.31 -18.92
CA ALA A 116 2.73 9.72 -19.09
C ALA A 116 1.58 10.69 -18.78
N GLU A 117 0.35 10.34 -19.15
CA GLU A 117 -0.88 11.08 -18.85
C GLU A 117 -1.69 10.46 -17.70
N GLY A 118 -1.06 9.62 -16.89
CA GLY A 118 -1.68 8.94 -15.77
C GLY A 118 -1.92 9.86 -14.57
N VAL A 119 -2.75 9.40 -13.64
CA VAL A 119 -3.14 10.18 -12.45
C VAL A 119 -1.94 10.53 -11.55
N HIS A 120 -0.90 9.67 -11.52
CA HIS A 120 0.31 9.96 -10.76
C HIS A 120 1.25 10.99 -11.40
N THR A 121 1.11 11.26 -12.70
CA THR A 121 1.99 12.17 -13.45
C THR A 121 1.28 13.49 -13.79
N ASN A 122 0.00 13.42 -14.14
CA ASN A 122 -0.79 14.57 -14.57
C ASN A 122 -1.66 15.12 -13.43
N LYS A 123 -1.25 16.28 -12.88
CA LYS A 123 -1.95 16.96 -11.77
C LYS A 123 -3.38 17.37 -12.10
N ILE A 124 -3.67 17.72 -13.36
CA ILE A 124 -5.02 18.09 -13.79
C ILE A 124 -5.91 16.85 -13.72
N PHE A 125 -5.38 15.70 -14.12
CA PHE A 125 -6.12 14.44 -14.08
C PHE A 125 -6.32 13.90 -12.65
N ASP A 126 -5.33 14.06 -11.77
CA ASP A 126 -5.49 13.84 -10.32
C ASP A 126 -6.58 14.73 -9.71
N GLN A 127 -6.55 16.03 -10.02
CA GLN A 127 -7.57 16.96 -9.51
C GLN A 127 -8.97 16.65 -10.05
N PHE A 128 -9.08 16.23 -11.32
CA PHE A 128 -10.36 15.79 -11.90
C PHE A 128 -11.02 14.68 -11.08
N TRP A 129 -10.26 13.68 -10.64
CA TRP A 129 -10.81 12.58 -9.83
C TRP A 129 -11.22 13.04 -8.44
N LYS A 130 -10.45 13.93 -7.81
CA LYS A 130 -10.81 14.54 -6.52
C LYS A 130 -12.11 15.32 -6.62
N ASP A 131 -12.21 16.22 -7.60
CA ASP A 131 -13.40 17.03 -7.83
C ASP A 131 -14.63 16.16 -8.15
N LYS A 132 -14.44 15.11 -8.96
CA LYS A 132 -15.51 14.18 -9.32
C LYS A 132 -16.03 13.45 -8.09
N HIS A 133 -15.14 12.93 -7.24
CA HIS A 133 -15.55 12.18 -6.05
C HIS A 133 -16.13 13.07 -4.97
N GLU A 134 -15.60 14.27 -4.77
CA GLU A 134 -16.18 15.26 -3.85
C GLU A 134 -17.60 15.64 -4.29
N LYS A 135 -17.85 15.80 -5.59
CA LYS A 135 -19.20 16.07 -6.11
C LYS A 135 -20.17 14.90 -5.96
N LEU A 136 -19.68 13.66 -6.01
CA LEU A 136 -20.53 12.45 -5.93
C LEU A 136 -20.82 12.04 -4.49
N PHE A 137 -19.81 12.08 -3.63
CA PHE A 137 -19.83 11.48 -2.29
C PHE A 137 -19.64 12.49 -1.16
N GLY A 138 -19.42 13.76 -1.48
CA GLY A 138 -19.11 14.81 -0.51
C GLY A 138 -17.61 14.87 -0.14
N PRO A 139 -17.21 15.87 0.65
CA PRO A 139 -15.81 16.15 0.98
C PRO A 139 -15.14 15.09 1.85
N HIS A 140 -15.91 14.16 2.42
CA HIS A 140 -15.42 13.10 3.31
C HIS A 140 -15.17 11.76 2.60
N TYR A 141 -15.23 11.70 1.26
CA TYR A 141 -15.15 10.45 0.49
C TYR A 141 -13.89 9.60 0.75
N TYR A 142 -12.81 10.23 1.20
CA TYR A 142 -11.53 9.58 1.48
C TYR A 142 -11.32 9.16 2.93
N LYS A 143 -12.25 9.50 3.82
CA LYS A 143 -12.18 9.28 5.27
C LYS A 143 -12.81 7.94 5.64
N ASP A 144 -12.32 7.32 6.71
CA ASP A 144 -12.98 6.14 7.29
C ASP A 144 -13.76 6.50 8.57
N ALA A 145 -14.40 5.51 9.18
CA ALA A 145 -15.18 5.69 10.41
C ALA A 145 -14.37 6.30 11.57
N TRP A 146 -13.06 6.06 11.64
CA TRP A 146 -12.22 6.62 12.70
C TRP A 146 -11.96 8.10 12.47
N ASP A 147 -11.71 8.52 11.22
CA ASP A 147 -11.53 9.94 10.90
C ASP A 147 -12.82 10.72 11.22
N LEU A 148 -13.98 10.22 10.77
CA LEU A 148 -15.26 10.86 11.02
C LEU A 148 -15.59 10.96 12.52
N TRP A 149 -15.23 9.94 13.30
CA TRP A 149 -15.43 9.97 14.75
C TRP A 149 -14.51 10.99 15.43
N MET A 150 -13.23 11.03 15.04
CA MET A 150 -12.27 12.01 15.58
C MET A 150 -12.63 13.44 15.22
N GLU A 151 -13.26 13.66 14.07
CA GLU A 151 -13.76 14.95 13.62
C GLU A 151 -15.14 15.32 14.21
N GLY A 152 -15.78 14.41 14.95
CA GLY A 152 -17.07 14.66 15.59
C GLY A 152 -18.28 14.55 14.65
N HIS A 153 -18.13 13.97 13.46
CA HIS A 153 -19.24 13.74 12.52
C HIS A 153 -20.12 12.55 12.90
N ILE A 154 -19.56 11.57 13.62
CA ILE A 154 -20.27 10.40 14.13
C ILE A 154 -19.92 10.14 15.58
N GLU A 155 -20.81 9.50 16.33
CA GLU A 155 -20.65 9.27 17.77
C GLU A 155 -19.61 8.18 18.10
N ASN A 156 -19.46 7.19 17.21
CA ASN A 156 -18.56 6.05 17.39
C ASN A 156 -18.05 5.56 16.01
N PRO A 157 -16.85 4.94 15.93
CA PRO A 157 -16.25 4.51 14.68
C PRO A 157 -16.81 3.14 14.24
N THR A 158 -18.12 3.02 14.12
CA THR A 158 -18.80 1.80 13.64
C THR A 158 -19.11 1.91 12.14
N GLN A 159 -19.14 0.76 11.45
CA GLN A 159 -19.44 0.73 10.02
C GLN A 159 -20.86 1.26 9.72
N GLU A 160 -21.82 0.98 10.60
CA GLU A 160 -23.21 1.42 10.44
C GLU A 160 -23.35 2.94 10.48
N LEU A 161 -22.71 3.59 11.46
CA LEU A 161 -22.71 5.05 11.56
C LEU A 161 -21.96 5.69 10.39
N TYR A 162 -20.85 5.09 9.96
CA TYR A 162 -20.10 5.52 8.79
C TYR A 162 -20.95 5.49 7.52
N GLU A 163 -21.61 4.36 7.20
CA GLU A 163 -22.43 4.26 6.00
C GLU A 163 -23.66 5.17 6.07
N LYS A 164 -24.28 5.32 7.25
CA LYS A 164 -25.40 6.25 7.46
C LYS A 164 -24.97 7.68 7.14
N PHE A 165 -23.84 8.13 7.66
CA PHE A 165 -23.29 9.45 7.38
C PHE A 165 -22.96 9.64 5.90
N MET A 166 -22.23 8.70 5.29
CA MET A 166 -21.83 8.83 3.89
C MET A 166 -23.04 8.83 2.94
N LYS A 167 -24.08 8.05 3.25
CA LYS A 167 -25.33 8.08 2.48
C LYS A 167 -26.03 9.44 2.57
N GLN A 168 -26.05 10.06 3.76
CA GLN A 168 -26.61 11.41 3.90
C GLN A 168 -25.81 12.44 3.08
N GLU A 169 -24.48 12.31 3.02
CA GLU A 169 -23.64 13.16 2.18
C GLU A 169 -23.89 12.96 0.68
N GLU A 170 -24.04 11.71 0.24
CA GLU A 170 -24.44 11.38 -1.13
C GLU A 170 -25.80 11.99 -1.49
N ASP A 171 -26.80 11.80 -0.63
CA ASP A 171 -28.15 12.37 -0.82
C ASP A 171 -28.11 13.91 -0.88
N ARG A 172 -27.27 14.54 -0.04
CA ARG A 172 -27.04 15.99 -0.06
C ARG A 172 -26.44 16.43 -1.39
N CYS A 173 -25.42 15.74 -1.88
CA CYS A 173 -24.74 16.05 -3.14
C CYS A 173 -25.67 15.86 -4.35
N GLN A 174 -26.45 14.77 -4.38
CA GLN A 174 -27.42 14.52 -5.44
C GLN A 174 -28.52 15.58 -5.50
N LYS A 175 -29.02 16.05 -4.35
CA LYS A 175 -30.00 17.15 -4.30
C LYS A 175 -29.43 18.44 -4.88
N ILE A 176 -28.17 18.77 -4.59
CA ILE A 176 -27.51 19.97 -5.13
C ILE A 176 -27.40 19.88 -6.66
N ILE A 177 -26.98 18.73 -7.19
CA ILE A 177 -26.90 18.49 -8.64
C ILE A 177 -28.28 18.59 -9.29
N GLY A 178 -29.29 17.97 -8.68
CA GLY A 178 -30.68 18.00 -9.17
C GLY A 178 -31.33 19.38 -9.13
N LEU A 179 -30.94 20.26 -8.19
CA LEU A 179 -31.37 21.66 -8.14
C LEU A 179 -30.65 22.52 -9.20
N SER A 180 -29.36 22.27 -9.42
CA SER A 180 -28.57 22.95 -10.47
C SER A 180 -29.07 22.66 -11.88
N GLY A 181 -29.72 21.51 -12.11
CA GLY A 181 -30.30 21.12 -13.40
C GLY A 181 -31.70 21.70 -13.68
N LYS A 182 -32.34 22.35 -12.70
CA LYS A 182 -33.71 22.90 -12.82
C LYS A 182 -33.78 24.41 -13.06
N SER A 183 -32.65 25.09 -13.20
CA SER A 183 -32.61 26.49 -13.65
C SER A 183 -32.55 26.52 -15.18
N LYS A 184 -33.71 26.38 -15.82
CA LYS A 184 -33.99 26.83 -17.19
C LYS A 184 -35.42 27.32 -17.27
#